data_AF-A0A2U3QD89-F1
#
_entry.id   AF-A0A2U3QD89-F1
#
_cell.length_a   1.000
_cell.length_b   1.000
_cell.length_c   1.000
_cell.angle_alpha   90.00
_cell.angle_beta   90.00
_cell.angle_gamma   90.00
#
_symmetry.space_group_name_H-M   'P 1'
#
loop_
_entity.id
_entity.type
_entity.pdbx_description
1 polymer ?
#
loop_
_entity_poly.entity_id
_entity_poly.type
_entity_poly.pdbx_seq_one_letter_code
_entity_poly.pdbx_strand_id
1 'polypeptide(L)'
;MAKAGKQKSTTAGKRRSANSDRTRRAKAARPEQISVFISYVSEDRELAASFEAELLQLFAVAASLPPVKVFRDVGSIGKGSDYRTVITNALDEADILLVILTDRLKPSFAFPGFEVGYFARSLEERPKIHGNIPRRILPISIGAANQTTLDYLQAIKIDENHIFTVPGMSAAEPSPNPVFALLADISATADAVLGRHGGASGGVSKQDELWRQKLVSSAARLYSCIQVYLESRVSSETYPERKIILHSDAPPMIGPDGVDLSKFKIEMVGNSFQVFGFPEEKNRFFDWNAFINRMPAEMSGTWAEGIRTLATNALQRGDENYLVVATSKGDDAYRLFVSRVVTYVSKKTEIHIYIVKMIVRHYGDPLTSRLLSAINIGLEFRFLFLERSSQYRPARFDFPLAPDTSKEMDAWKSAVTQLLSHMNMILREAQDQHLMDADVLDKIWGVGGGPRVRQMMAAWESARTKLFVAAQQLLASNASDFPDTQEPFRIALRELQATTESMNREYTLRALQAIAEEVEQLPPQTQSPPRAA
;
A
#
# COMPACT_ATOMS: atom_id res chain seq x y z
N MET A 1 36.32 45.53 56.64
CA MET A 1 36.90 45.87 57.96
C MET A 1 35.77 45.90 58.99
N ALA A 2 36.00 45.29 60.17
CA ALA A 2 35.18 45.22 61.39
C ALA A 2 33.80 44.50 61.28
N LYS A 3 33.67 43.25 61.79
CA LYS A 3 33.34 42.81 63.18
C LYS A 3 31.90 43.17 63.58
N ALA A 4 31.10 42.37 64.29
CA ALA A 4 31.13 41.02 64.86
C ALA A 4 29.71 40.78 65.43
N GLY A 5 29.30 39.51 65.61
CA GLY A 5 28.04 39.22 66.31
C GLY A 5 27.75 37.73 66.48
N LYS A 6 28.41 37.10 67.46
CA LYS A 6 28.09 35.76 67.98
C LYS A 6 26.74 35.78 68.71
N GLN A 7 25.98 34.69 68.61
CA GLN A 7 25.38 34.07 69.80
C GLN A 7 25.13 32.57 69.58
N LYS A 8 25.82 31.76 70.40
CA LYS A 8 25.50 30.37 70.71
C LYS A 8 24.44 30.37 71.82
N SER A 9 23.46 29.49 71.75
CA SER A 9 22.94 28.86 72.97
C SER A 9 22.72 27.36 72.71
N THR A 10 23.24 26.59 73.65
CA THR A 10 23.16 25.14 73.77
C THR A 10 22.21 24.84 74.90
N THR A 11 21.28 23.90 74.72
CA THR A 11 20.74 23.14 75.86
C THR A 11 20.50 21.69 75.44
N ALA A 12 21.08 20.81 76.25
CA ALA A 12 21.14 19.38 76.06
C ALA A 12 19.89 18.67 76.62
N GLY A 13 19.62 17.48 76.07
CA GLY A 13 19.24 16.33 76.88
C GLY A 13 17.76 15.98 76.96
N LYS A 14 17.34 14.98 76.16
CA LYS A 14 16.66 13.78 76.72
C LYS A 14 16.64 12.64 75.70
N ARG A 15 17.54 11.67 75.91
CA ARG A 15 17.36 10.28 75.46
C ARG A 15 16.11 9.74 76.16
N ARG A 16 15.08 9.38 75.40
CA ARG A 16 14.01 8.49 75.86
C ARG A 16 13.74 7.44 74.78
N SER A 17 14.20 6.23 75.10
CA SER A 17 13.49 4.96 74.92
C SER A 17 12.85 4.67 73.57
N ALA A 18 13.67 4.12 72.66
CA ALA A 18 13.21 3.21 71.62
C ALA A 18 12.83 1.86 72.27
N ASN A 19 11.55 1.66 72.60
CA ASN A 19 10.88 0.35 72.72
C ASN A 19 9.52 0.53 73.41
N SER A 20 8.45 0.82 72.65
CA SER A 20 7.08 0.47 73.06
C SER A 20 6.01 0.61 71.96
N ASP A 21 6.27 1.27 70.83
CA ASP A 21 5.22 1.54 69.82
C ASP A 21 5.04 0.46 68.73
N ARG A 22 5.54 -0.77 68.94
CA ARG A 22 5.50 -1.83 67.91
C ARG A 22 4.23 -2.67 67.88
N THR A 23 3.19 -2.33 68.64
CA THR A 23 1.92 -3.07 68.65
C THR A 23 0.71 -2.14 68.72
N ARG A 24 0.40 -1.50 67.59
CA ARG A 24 -0.96 -1.18 67.13
C ARG A 24 -0.90 -0.59 65.71
N ARG A 25 -0.71 -1.46 64.71
CA ARG A 25 -1.06 -1.13 63.32
C ARG A 25 -2.58 -0.99 63.29
N ALA A 26 -3.08 0.24 63.22
CA ALA A 26 -4.46 0.50 62.86
C ALA A 26 -4.75 -0.26 61.55
N LYS A 27 -5.78 -1.11 61.56
CA LYS A 27 -6.31 -1.75 60.36
C LYS A 27 -6.67 -0.61 59.40
N ALA A 28 -5.90 -0.43 58.32
CA ALA A 28 -6.25 0.54 57.29
C ALA A 28 -7.69 0.28 56.84
N ALA A 29 -8.48 1.35 56.73
CA ALA A 29 -9.86 1.24 56.26
C ALA A 29 -9.89 0.49 54.92
N ARG A 30 -10.93 -0.33 54.70
CA ARG A 30 -11.10 -0.99 53.42
C ARG A 30 -11.31 0.08 52.33
N PRO A 31 -10.65 -0.06 51.17
CA PRO A 31 -10.90 0.84 50.06
C PRO A 31 -12.34 0.67 49.54
N GLU A 32 -12.90 1.73 48.98
CA GLU A 32 -14.27 1.73 48.44
C GLU A 32 -14.33 1.28 46.96
N GLN A 33 -13.19 1.35 46.25
CA GLN A 33 -13.03 0.97 44.85
C GLN A 33 -11.64 0.36 44.61
N ILE A 34 -11.49 -0.42 43.54
CA ILE A 34 -10.19 -0.76 42.95
C ILE A 34 -9.96 0.05 41.67
N SER A 35 -8.72 0.36 41.35
CA SER A 35 -8.35 1.12 40.15
C SER A 35 -7.64 0.25 39.10
N VAL A 36 -8.10 0.31 37.86
CA VAL A 36 -7.52 -0.39 36.70
C VAL A 36 -6.97 0.64 35.71
N PHE A 37 -5.69 0.54 35.40
CA PHE A 37 -5.06 1.33 34.33
C PHE A 37 -4.97 0.47 33.07
N ILE A 38 -5.50 0.96 31.96
CA ILE A 38 -5.40 0.28 30.65
C ILE A 38 -4.23 0.87 29.87
N SER A 39 -3.21 0.06 29.67
CA SER A 39 -2.03 0.39 28.89
C SER A 39 -2.09 -0.31 27.53
N TYR A 40 -1.94 0.46 26.46
CA TYR A 40 -2.13 0.01 25.09
C TYR A 40 -1.33 0.92 24.15
N VAL A 41 -1.14 0.49 22.91
CA VAL A 41 -0.48 1.32 21.88
C VAL A 41 -1.53 2.12 21.11
N SER A 42 -1.16 3.25 20.52
CA SER A 42 -2.12 4.14 19.84
C SER A 42 -2.91 3.44 18.72
N GLU A 43 -2.32 2.44 18.06
CA GLU A 43 -2.96 1.61 17.04
C GLU A 43 -4.08 0.70 17.57
N ASP A 44 -4.09 0.41 18.88
CA ASP A 44 -5.05 -0.45 19.56
C ASP A 44 -6.09 0.37 20.36
N ARG A 45 -6.23 1.67 20.05
CA ARG A 45 -7.09 2.59 20.79
C ARG A 45 -8.55 2.18 20.86
N GLU A 46 -9.11 1.72 19.75
CA GLU A 46 -10.51 1.31 19.70
C GLU A 46 -10.74 0.04 20.51
N LEU A 47 -9.78 -0.90 20.45
CA LEU A 47 -9.80 -2.10 21.27
C LEU A 47 -9.73 -1.75 22.76
N ALA A 48 -8.81 -0.88 23.16
CA ALA A 48 -8.71 -0.40 24.54
C ALA A 48 -9.98 0.29 25.04
N ALA A 49 -10.68 1.02 24.16
CA ALA A 49 -11.98 1.61 24.48
C ALA A 49 -13.06 0.54 24.71
N SER A 50 -13.05 -0.58 23.98
CA SER A 50 -13.95 -1.71 24.23
C SER A 50 -13.71 -2.35 25.61
N PHE A 51 -12.44 -2.51 26.02
CA PHE A 51 -12.11 -2.99 27.38
C PHE A 51 -12.60 -2.03 28.47
N GLU A 52 -12.39 -0.71 28.29
CA GLU A 52 -12.88 0.30 29.21
C GLU A 52 -14.42 0.24 29.35
N ALA A 53 -15.13 0.24 28.23
CA ALA A 53 -16.58 0.23 28.21
C ALA A 53 -17.16 -1.01 28.91
N GLU A 54 -16.61 -2.20 28.64
CA GLU A 54 -17.08 -3.45 29.24
C GLU A 54 -16.76 -3.56 30.72
N LEU A 55 -15.59 -3.08 31.18
CA LEU A 55 -15.29 -3.01 32.61
C LEU A 55 -16.25 -2.05 33.33
N LEU A 56 -16.51 -0.87 32.77
CA LEU A 56 -17.46 0.09 33.35
C LEU A 56 -18.89 -0.48 33.38
N GLN A 57 -19.31 -1.18 32.33
CA GLN A 57 -20.65 -1.80 32.25
C GLN A 57 -20.80 -2.98 33.22
N LEU A 58 -19.79 -3.85 33.30
CA LEU A 58 -19.77 -5.01 34.20
C LEU A 58 -19.90 -4.55 35.66
N PHE A 59 -19.16 -3.51 36.03
CA PHE A 59 -19.16 -2.96 37.39
C PHE A 59 -20.14 -1.81 37.62
N ALA A 60 -21.01 -1.50 36.66
CA ALA A 60 -22.08 -0.53 36.88
C ALA A 60 -23.03 -1.03 37.99
N VAL A 61 -23.15 -0.24 39.06
CA VAL A 61 -24.08 -0.45 40.18
C VAL A 61 -24.89 0.83 40.37
N ALA A 62 -26.15 0.72 40.82
CA ALA A 62 -27.02 1.88 41.12
C ALA A 62 -26.57 2.74 42.33
N ALA A 63 -25.41 2.44 42.92
CA ALA A 63 -24.83 3.18 44.04
C ALA A 63 -23.99 4.37 43.54
N SER A 64 -23.68 5.32 44.43
CA SER A 64 -22.97 6.56 44.11
C SER A 64 -21.54 6.37 43.55
N LEU A 65 -20.90 5.21 43.81
CA LEU A 65 -19.53 4.91 43.38
C LEU A 65 -19.42 3.44 42.89
N PRO A 66 -18.97 3.18 41.64
CA PRO A 66 -18.78 1.82 41.12
C PRO A 66 -17.58 1.13 41.80
N PRO A 67 -17.59 -0.19 42.02
CA PRO A 67 -16.48 -0.91 42.67
C PRO A 67 -15.16 -0.88 41.90
N VAL A 68 -15.17 -0.53 40.61
CA VAL A 68 -13.99 -0.45 39.75
C VAL A 68 -13.93 0.92 39.09
N LYS A 69 -12.80 1.62 39.26
CA LYS A 69 -12.42 2.83 38.55
C LYS A 69 -11.48 2.44 37.42
N VAL A 70 -11.78 2.86 36.18
CA VAL A 70 -10.95 2.58 35.01
C VAL A 70 -10.27 3.86 34.54
N PHE A 71 -8.99 3.79 34.22
CA PHE A 71 -8.25 4.88 33.60
C PHE A 71 -7.73 4.45 32.22
N ARG A 72 -8.09 5.24 31.20
CA ARG A 72 -7.54 5.21 29.84
C ARG A 72 -7.14 6.63 29.45
N ASP A 73 -5.92 6.81 28.97
CA ASP A 73 -5.32 8.13 28.65
C ASP A 73 -6.20 9.02 27.73
N VAL A 74 -6.75 8.45 26.66
CA VAL A 74 -7.59 9.17 25.68
C VAL A 74 -8.98 9.42 26.27
N GLY A 75 -9.26 10.69 26.56
CA GLY A 75 -10.50 11.15 27.18
C GLY A 75 -10.35 11.50 28.65
N SER A 76 -9.32 10.98 29.34
CA SER A 76 -9.04 11.27 30.76
C SER A 76 -8.05 12.42 30.96
N ILE A 77 -7.22 12.74 29.94
CA ILE A 77 -6.25 13.84 30.00
C ILE A 77 -6.89 15.11 29.42
N GLY A 78 -7.01 16.15 30.24
CA GLY A 78 -7.54 17.45 29.83
C GLY A 78 -6.62 18.17 28.83
N LYS A 79 -7.21 18.95 27.91
CA LYS A 79 -6.44 19.79 26.98
C LYS A 79 -5.53 20.75 27.78
N GLY A 80 -4.24 20.75 27.49
CA GLY A 80 -3.24 21.59 28.18
C GLY A 80 -2.71 21.04 29.50
N SER A 81 -3.11 19.82 29.90
CA SER A 81 -2.52 19.12 31.05
C SER A 81 -1.16 18.52 30.71
N ASP A 82 -0.26 18.44 31.70
CA ASP A 82 0.97 17.67 31.56
C ASP A 82 0.63 16.17 31.58
N TYR A 83 0.56 15.59 30.38
CA TYR A 83 0.19 14.18 30.19
C TYR A 83 1.07 13.24 31.01
N ARG A 84 2.35 13.57 31.19
CA ARG A 84 3.29 12.71 31.91
C ARG A 84 2.94 12.65 33.39
N THR A 85 2.67 13.80 34.00
CA THR A 85 2.23 13.88 35.40
C THR A 85 0.88 13.18 35.61
N VAL A 86 -0.06 13.33 34.68
CA VAL A 86 -1.38 12.67 34.78
C VAL A 86 -1.23 11.14 34.70
N ILE A 87 -0.43 10.64 33.75
CA ILE A 87 -0.18 9.20 33.58
C ILE A 87 0.54 8.63 34.80
N THR A 88 1.59 9.29 35.31
CA THR A 88 2.32 8.78 36.49
C THR A 88 1.44 8.73 37.73
N ASN A 89 0.62 9.76 37.96
CA ASN A 89 -0.32 9.77 39.10
C ASN A 89 -1.36 8.66 38.97
N ALA A 90 -1.90 8.45 37.76
CA ALA A 90 -2.84 7.37 37.50
C ALA A 90 -2.21 5.99 37.69
N LEU A 91 -0.94 5.79 37.31
CA LEU A 91 -0.20 4.54 37.53
C LEU A 91 0.10 4.30 39.02
N ASP A 92 0.38 5.35 39.79
CA ASP A 92 0.58 5.21 41.24
C ASP A 92 -0.71 4.86 41.98
N GLU A 93 -1.83 5.47 41.56
CA GLU A 93 -3.17 5.13 42.05
C GLU A 93 -3.62 3.73 41.62
N ALA A 94 -3.19 3.24 40.46
CA ALA A 94 -3.66 1.98 39.87
C ALA A 94 -3.37 0.75 40.75
N ASP A 95 -4.35 -0.11 40.95
CA ASP A 95 -4.20 -1.38 41.66
C ASP A 95 -3.88 -2.53 40.70
N ILE A 96 -4.39 -2.43 39.47
CA ILE A 96 -4.18 -3.37 38.37
C ILE A 96 -3.70 -2.60 37.15
N LEU A 97 -2.61 -3.06 36.52
CA LEU A 97 -2.18 -2.60 35.19
C LEU A 97 -2.60 -3.63 34.15
N LEU A 98 -3.61 -3.33 33.33
CA LEU A 98 -4.02 -4.14 32.19
C LEU A 98 -3.23 -3.74 30.95
N VAL A 99 -2.44 -4.65 30.38
CA VAL A 99 -1.57 -4.38 29.22
C VAL A 99 -2.11 -5.09 27.99
N ILE A 100 -2.56 -4.33 26.99
CA ILE A 100 -3.10 -4.88 25.74
C ILE A 100 -1.97 -5.07 24.73
N LEU A 101 -1.71 -6.34 24.41
CA LEU A 101 -0.70 -6.76 23.45
C LEU A 101 -1.37 -7.40 22.25
N THR A 102 -1.11 -6.84 21.08
CA THR A 102 -1.55 -7.40 19.81
C THR A 102 -0.34 -7.85 19.00
N ASP A 103 -0.54 -8.83 18.14
CA ASP A 103 0.40 -9.35 17.14
C ASP A 103 0.64 -8.41 15.94
N ARG A 104 0.10 -7.19 15.97
CA ARG A 104 0.35 -6.18 14.94
C ARG A 104 1.83 -5.80 14.96
N LEU A 105 2.46 -5.77 13.78
CA LEU A 105 3.79 -5.15 13.60
C LEU A 105 3.69 -3.68 13.99
N LYS A 106 4.44 -3.29 15.02
CA LYS A 106 4.41 -1.95 15.61
C LYS A 106 5.78 -1.29 15.47
N PRO A 107 5.85 0.05 15.32
CA PRO A 107 7.11 0.78 15.46
C PRO A 107 7.76 0.48 16.82
N SER A 108 9.09 0.39 16.89
CA SER A 108 9.80 0.03 18.12
C SER A 108 9.52 0.97 19.32
N PHE A 109 9.03 2.19 19.06
CA PHE A 109 8.69 3.19 20.08
C PHE A 109 7.20 3.23 20.45
N ALA A 110 6.35 2.44 19.78
CA ALA A 110 4.91 2.42 20.05
C ALA A 110 4.56 1.56 21.27
N PHE A 111 5.53 0.83 21.83
CA PHE A 111 5.31 -0.11 22.93
C PHE A 111 5.08 0.61 24.28
N PRO A 112 4.17 0.12 25.16
CA PRO A 112 3.86 0.73 26.46
C PRO A 112 4.97 0.51 27.53
N GLY A 113 6.23 0.57 27.12
CA GLY A 113 7.37 0.24 27.98
C GLY A 113 7.53 1.22 29.14
N PHE A 114 7.14 2.49 28.95
CA PHE A 114 7.18 3.50 29.99
C PHE A 114 6.19 3.18 31.13
N GLU A 115 4.93 2.91 30.80
CA GLU A 115 3.87 2.62 31.77
C GLU A 115 4.19 1.34 32.55
N VAL A 116 4.62 0.30 31.83
CA VAL A 116 4.93 -1.00 32.43
C VAL A 116 6.18 -0.90 33.32
N GLY A 117 7.21 -0.19 32.90
CA GLY A 117 8.41 0.09 33.70
C GLY A 117 8.11 0.91 34.95
N TYR A 118 7.31 1.96 34.84
CA TYR A 118 6.93 2.81 35.97
C TYR A 118 6.09 2.03 36.99
N PHE A 119 5.08 1.29 36.54
CA PHE A 119 4.24 0.50 37.42
C PHE A 119 5.02 -0.62 38.11
N ALA A 120 5.94 -1.29 37.42
CA ALA A 120 6.81 -2.30 38.01
C ALA A 120 7.62 -1.75 39.19
N ARG A 121 8.17 -0.53 39.06
CA ARG A 121 8.80 0.18 40.18
C ARG A 121 7.80 0.51 41.29
N SER A 122 6.61 1.02 40.95
CA SER A 122 5.54 1.32 41.91
C SER A 122 5.09 0.08 42.70
N LEU A 123 5.19 -1.13 42.13
CA LEU A 123 4.93 -2.40 42.83
C LEU A 123 5.97 -2.69 43.92
N GLU A 124 7.23 -2.29 43.74
CA GLU A 124 8.26 -2.44 44.78
C GLU A 124 7.97 -1.54 46.00
N GLU A 125 7.46 -0.33 45.74
CA GLU A 125 7.15 0.68 46.76
C GLU A 125 5.80 0.41 47.44
N ARG A 126 4.78 0.00 46.68
CA ARG A 126 3.44 -0.38 47.15
C ARG A 126 3.07 -1.74 46.53
N PRO A 127 3.42 -2.88 47.16
CA PRO A 127 3.16 -4.21 46.58
C PRO A 127 1.73 -4.71 46.74
N LYS A 128 0.92 -4.08 47.61
CA LYS A 128 -0.40 -4.60 48.00
C LYS A 128 -1.50 -3.56 47.82
N ILE A 129 -2.69 -4.03 47.43
CA ILE A 129 -3.91 -3.24 47.32
C ILE A 129 -4.51 -3.07 48.73
N HIS A 130 -4.88 -4.18 49.36
CA HIS A 130 -5.42 -4.23 50.72
C HIS A 130 -5.12 -5.58 51.36
N GLY A 131 -4.78 -5.60 52.66
CA GLY A 131 -4.46 -6.83 53.38
C GLY A 131 -3.28 -7.60 52.78
N ASN A 132 -3.53 -8.80 52.25
CA ASN A 132 -2.54 -9.63 51.55
C ASN A 132 -2.76 -9.71 50.03
N ILE A 133 -3.67 -8.89 49.49
CA ILE A 133 -4.00 -8.91 48.06
C ILE A 133 -2.96 -8.07 47.31
N PRO A 134 -2.19 -8.67 46.38
CA PRO A 134 -1.13 -7.97 45.66
C PRO A 134 -1.70 -7.05 44.58
N ARG A 135 -0.97 -5.96 44.29
CA ARG A 135 -1.12 -5.26 43.01
C ARG A 135 -0.44 -6.08 41.92
N ARG A 136 -0.90 -6.00 40.67
CA ARG A 136 -0.41 -6.87 39.59
C ARG A 136 -0.54 -6.27 38.20
N ILE A 137 0.28 -6.80 37.30
CA ILE A 137 0.24 -6.54 35.87
C ILE A 137 -0.50 -7.72 35.22
N LEU A 138 -1.51 -7.44 34.40
CA LEU A 138 -2.29 -8.42 33.66
C LEU A 138 -2.08 -8.18 32.16
N PRO A 139 -1.16 -8.90 31.49
CA PRO A 139 -1.05 -8.84 30.04
C PRO A 139 -2.18 -9.63 29.39
N ILE A 140 -2.76 -9.04 28.34
CA ILE A 140 -3.65 -9.73 27.42
C ILE A 140 -3.03 -9.76 26.02
N SER A 141 -2.75 -10.96 25.51
CA SER A 141 -2.20 -11.20 24.18
C SER A 141 -3.33 -11.57 23.22
N ILE A 142 -3.45 -10.84 22.11
CA ILE A 142 -4.55 -10.98 21.15
C ILE A 142 -3.96 -11.25 19.75
N GLY A 143 -4.36 -12.34 19.11
CA GLY A 143 -4.04 -12.67 17.71
C GLY A 143 -2.95 -13.73 17.51
N ALA A 144 -1.75 -13.55 18.07
CA ALA A 144 -0.65 -14.51 17.92
C ALA A 144 -0.62 -15.57 19.03
N ALA A 145 -0.35 -16.82 18.64
CA ALA A 145 -0.16 -17.94 19.57
C ALA A 145 1.19 -17.89 20.31
N ASN A 146 2.21 -17.22 19.74
CA ASN A 146 3.54 -17.09 20.32
C ASN A 146 3.84 -15.64 20.69
N GLN A 147 4.23 -15.42 21.94
CA GLN A 147 4.29 -14.12 22.60
C GLN A 147 5.65 -13.40 22.41
N THR A 148 6.15 -13.27 21.18
CA THR A 148 7.37 -12.46 20.94
C THR A 148 7.21 -11.00 21.39
N THR A 149 5.97 -10.52 21.55
CA THR A 149 5.69 -9.18 22.06
C THR A 149 5.92 -9.03 23.57
N LEU A 150 5.80 -10.13 24.34
CA LEU A 150 6.14 -10.15 25.77
C LEU A 150 7.65 -10.17 25.98
N ASP A 151 8.41 -10.71 25.01
CA ASP A 151 9.87 -10.64 25.01
C ASP A 151 10.40 -9.21 24.94
N TYR A 152 9.58 -8.19 24.64
CA TYR A 152 9.99 -6.77 24.71
C TYR A 152 9.90 -6.20 26.13
N LEU A 153 9.26 -6.89 27.09
CA LEU A 153 9.25 -6.52 28.51
C LEU A 153 10.51 -6.96 29.25
N GLN A 154 11.66 -6.99 28.57
CA GLN A 154 12.96 -7.47 29.07
C GLN A 154 13.40 -6.70 30.32
N ALA A 155 12.93 -7.14 31.49
CA ALA A 155 13.33 -6.76 32.85
C ALA A 155 12.24 -7.12 33.88
N ILE A 156 10.99 -7.29 33.44
CA ILE A 156 9.84 -7.46 34.34
C ILE A 156 9.39 -8.92 34.33
N LYS A 157 9.55 -9.59 35.47
CA LYS A 157 9.07 -10.97 35.65
C LYS A 157 7.55 -10.94 35.81
N ILE A 158 6.84 -11.34 34.76
CA ILE A 158 5.40 -11.59 34.81
C ILE A 158 5.20 -13.10 34.98
N ASP A 159 4.39 -13.48 35.95
CA ASP A 159 4.00 -14.88 36.16
C ASP A 159 3.14 -15.34 34.97
N GLU A 160 3.50 -16.48 34.39
CA GLU A 160 2.80 -17.08 33.24
C GLU A 160 1.31 -17.31 33.53
N ASN A 161 0.94 -17.54 34.79
CA ASN A 161 -0.45 -17.73 35.21
C ASN A 161 -1.30 -16.45 35.15
N HIS A 162 -0.69 -15.28 34.93
CA HIS A 162 -1.36 -13.99 34.83
C HIS A 162 -1.40 -13.45 33.39
N ILE A 163 -1.03 -14.27 32.40
CA ILE A 163 -1.06 -13.90 30.99
C ILE A 163 -2.32 -14.47 30.34
N PHE A 164 -3.21 -13.59 29.89
CA PHE A 164 -4.43 -13.97 29.21
C PHE A 164 -4.16 -14.00 27.70
N THR A 165 -4.48 -15.12 27.04
CA THR A 165 -4.28 -15.25 25.60
C THR A 165 -5.63 -15.45 24.91
N VAL A 166 -5.93 -14.55 23.98
CA VAL A 166 -7.06 -14.66 23.07
C VAL A 166 -6.51 -15.10 21.72
N PRO A 167 -6.70 -16.38 21.33
CA PRO A 167 -6.18 -16.87 20.06
C PRO A 167 -6.80 -16.10 18.89
N GLY A 168 -6.09 -16.09 17.75
CA GLY A 168 -6.58 -15.54 16.49
C GLY A 168 -7.87 -16.22 15.99
N MET A 169 -8.36 -15.80 14.82
CA MET A 169 -9.67 -16.20 14.29
C MET A 169 -9.98 -17.69 14.48
N SER A 170 -11.08 -17.96 15.19
CA SER A 170 -11.70 -19.27 15.33
C SER A 170 -13.18 -19.15 14.97
N ALA A 171 -13.71 -20.13 14.22
CA ALA A 171 -15.12 -20.15 13.80
C ALA A 171 -16.11 -20.32 14.97
N ALA A 172 -15.61 -20.70 16.15
CA ALA A 172 -16.37 -20.83 17.39
C ALA A 172 -15.65 -20.13 18.54
N GLU A 173 -16.43 -19.54 19.45
CA GLU A 173 -15.94 -19.04 20.74
C GLU A 173 -15.25 -20.19 21.48
N PRO A 174 -13.96 -20.05 21.84
CA PRO A 174 -13.25 -21.09 22.56
C PRO A 174 -13.95 -21.32 23.90
N SER A 175 -14.20 -22.58 24.23
CA SER A 175 -14.66 -23.00 25.55
C SER A 175 -13.47 -23.64 26.27
N PRO A 176 -12.95 -23.04 27.36
CA PRO A 176 -13.46 -21.85 28.05
C PRO A 176 -13.09 -20.51 27.36
N ASN A 177 -13.98 -19.50 27.48
CA ASN A 177 -13.74 -18.15 26.95
C ASN A 177 -12.57 -17.49 27.72
N PRO A 178 -11.45 -17.12 27.06
CA PRO A 178 -10.29 -16.53 27.71
C PRO A 178 -10.58 -15.15 28.32
N VAL A 179 -11.52 -14.40 27.75
CA VAL A 179 -11.97 -13.11 28.26
C VAL A 179 -12.79 -13.29 29.54
N PHE A 180 -13.54 -14.40 29.66
CA PHE A 180 -14.23 -14.73 30.90
C PHE A 180 -13.25 -14.91 32.05
N ALA A 181 -12.13 -15.61 31.84
CA ALA A 181 -11.11 -15.79 32.86
C ALA A 181 -10.52 -14.44 33.32
N LEU A 182 -10.24 -13.52 32.39
CA LEU A 182 -9.75 -12.18 32.70
C LEU A 182 -10.75 -11.38 33.56
N LEU A 183 -12.01 -11.30 33.13
CA LEU A 183 -13.03 -10.55 33.86
C LEU A 183 -13.34 -11.18 35.21
N ALA A 184 -13.34 -12.51 35.30
CA ALA A 184 -13.51 -13.25 36.55
C ALA A 184 -12.38 -12.94 37.54
N ASP A 185 -11.13 -12.87 37.06
CA ASP A 185 -9.95 -12.56 37.87
C ASP A 185 -9.98 -11.12 38.42
N ILE A 186 -10.39 -10.14 37.60
CA ILE A 186 -10.60 -8.76 38.04
C ILE A 186 -11.75 -8.69 39.07
N SER A 187 -12.86 -9.38 38.82
CA SER A 187 -14.00 -9.45 39.75
C SER A 187 -13.60 -10.05 41.10
N ALA A 188 -12.91 -11.18 41.10
CA ALA A 188 -12.47 -11.86 42.33
C ALA A 188 -11.57 -10.95 43.16
N THR A 189 -10.70 -10.16 42.51
CA THR A 189 -9.88 -9.16 43.21
C THR A 189 -10.70 -8.03 43.79
N ALA A 190 -11.65 -7.48 43.03
CA ALA A 190 -12.55 -6.45 43.54
C ALA A 190 -13.33 -6.96 44.76
N ASP A 191 -13.89 -8.17 44.70
CA ASP A 191 -14.67 -8.75 45.79
C ASP A 191 -13.84 -9.03 47.04
N ALA A 192 -12.60 -9.49 46.87
CA ALA A 192 -11.67 -9.74 47.96
C ALA A 192 -11.21 -8.44 48.65
N VAL A 193 -10.97 -7.39 47.86
CA VAL A 193 -10.51 -6.08 48.36
C VAL A 193 -11.64 -5.34 49.08
N LEU A 194 -12.81 -5.27 48.45
CA LEU A 194 -13.99 -4.57 48.97
C LEU A 194 -14.69 -5.39 50.06
N GLY A 195 -14.40 -6.69 50.15
CA GLY A 195 -15.00 -7.61 51.10
C GLY A 195 -16.47 -7.87 50.85
N ARG A 196 -16.88 -7.86 49.57
CA ARG A 196 -18.28 -8.08 49.15
C ARG A 196 -18.66 -9.56 49.21
N HIS A 197 -17.71 -10.48 49.12
CA HIS A 197 -17.94 -11.93 49.21
C HIS A 197 -16.96 -12.59 50.20
N GLY A 198 -17.23 -12.42 51.49
CA GLY A 198 -16.48 -13.09 52.56
C GLY A 198 -17.39 -14.00 53.39
N GLY A 199 -17.42 -15.29 53.09
CA GLY A 199 -17.82 -16.32 54.07
C GLY A 199 -18.81 -17.39 53.59
N ALA A 200 -18.29 -18.59 53.30
CA ALA A 200 -18.65 -19.84 53.99
C ALA A 200 -20.12 -20.20 54.30
N SER A 201 -21.06 -20.02 53.38
CA SER A 201 -22.34 -20.77 53.41
C SER A 201 -22.60 -21.39 52.04
N GLY A 202 -22.52 -22.72 51.97
CA GLY A 202 -22.43 -23.54 50.74
C GLY A 202 -23.69 -23.61 49.87
N GLY A 203 -24.24 -22.47 49.47
CA GLY A 203 -25.24 -22.36 48.42
C GLY A 203 -24.95 -21.16 47.52
N VAL A 204 -24.97 -21.37 46.20
CA VAL A 204 -24.90 -20.28 45.21
C VAL A 204 -26.10 -19.38 45.43
N SER A 205 -25.88 -18.12 45.84
CA SER A 205 -26.98 -17.19 46.04
C SER A 205 -27.59 -16.82 44.69
N LYS A 206 -28.88 -16.45 44.64
CA LYS A 206 -29.50 -15.94 43.40
C LYS A 206 -28.75 -14.71 42.84
N GLN A 207 -28.09 -13.95 43.71
CA GLN A 207 -27.28 -12.79 43.32
C GLN A 207 -25.95 -13.23 42.67
N ASP A 208 -25.34 -14.30 43.16
CA ASP A 208 -24.11 -14.87 42.60
C ASP A 208 -24.36 -15.42 41.19
N GLU A 209 -25.52 -16.04 40.99
CA GLU A 209 -25.94 -16.54 39.67
C GLU A 209 -26.21 -15.39 38.69
N LEU A 210 -26.90 -14.33 39.12
CA LEU A 210 -27.10 -13.13 38.31
C LEU A 210 -25.77 -12.43 37.97
N TRP A 211 -24.84 -12.36 38.92
CA TRP A 211 -23.51 -11.81 38.70
C TRP A 211 -22.72 -12.64 37.69
N ARG A 212 -22.75 -13.98 37.82
CA ARG A 212 -22.13 -14.91 36.88
C ARG A 212 -22.72 -14.75 35.48
N GLN A 213 -24.03 -14.60 35.34
CA GLN A 213 -24.67 -14.34 34.04
C GLN A 213 -24.23 -12.99 33.45
N LYS A 214 -24.13 -11.93 34.27
CA LYS A 214 -23.61 -10.63 33.84
C LYS A 214 -22.17 -10.77 33.33
N LEU A 215 -21.33 -11.49 34.07
CA LEU A 215 -19.95 -11.76 33.73
C LEU A 215 -19.81 -12.54 32.40
N VAL A 216 -20.59 -13.60 32.22
CA VAL A 216 -20.64 -14.36 30.95
C VAL A 216 -21.07 -13.45 29.79
N SER A 217 -22.09 -12.63 29.99
CA SER A 217 -22.58 -11.71 28.95
C SER A 217 -21.54 -10.65 28.55
N SER A 218 -20.81 -10.09 29.52
CA SER A 218 -19.73 -9.12 29.26
C SER A 218 -18.54 -9.78 28.59
N ALA A 219 -18.17 -10.98 29.00
CA ALA A 219 -17.10 -11.74 28.37
C ALA A 219 -17.41 -12.04 26.90
N ALA A 220 -18.66 -12.43 26.58
CA ALA A 220 -19.10 -12.68 25.21
C ALA A 220 -19.06 -11.41 24.36
N ARG A 221 -19.59 -10.28 24.85
CA ARG A 221 -19.57 -9.00 24.12
C ARG A 221 -18.14 -8.51 23.85
N LEU A 222 -17.29 -8.53 24.88
CA LEU A 222 -15.89 -8.13 24.73
C LEU A 222 -15.14 -9.05 23.77
N TYR A 223 -15.42 -10.36 23.81
CA TYR A 223 -14.87 -11.32 22.85
C TYR A 223 -15.33 -11.02 21.42
N SER A 224 -16.61 -10.70 21.20
CA SER A 224 -17.11 -10.27 19.89
C SER A 224 -16.44 -8.98 19.40
N CYS A 225 -16.20 -7.99 20.27
CA CYS A 225 -15.44 -6.79 19.92
C CYS A 225 -14.01 -7.13 19.48
N ILE A 226 -13.35 -8.06 20.18
CA ILE A 226 -12.02 -8.54 19.82
C ILE A 226 -12.06 -9.25 18.45
N GLN A 227 -13.07 -10.09 18.18
CA GLN A 227 -13.23 -10.76 16.89
C GLN A 227 -13.42 -9.76 15.74
N VAL A 228 -14.32 -8.79 15.87
CA VAL A 228 -14.52 -7.72 14.85
C VAL A 228 -13.23 -6.93 14.61
N TYR A 229 -12.50 -6.63 15.69
CA TYR A 229 -11.20 -5.98 15.59
C TYR A 229 -10.15 -6.86 14.88
N LEU A 230 -10.20 -8.19 15.02
CA LEU A 230 -9.34 -9.12 14.29
C LEU A 230 -9.75 -9.29 12.81
N GLU A 231 -11.06 -9.31 12.53
CA GLU A 231 -11.64 -9.46 11.19
C GLU A 231 -11.42 -8.23 10.30
N SER A 232 -11.42 -7.03 10.89
CA SER A 232 -11.17 -5.78 10.17
C SER A 232 -9.70 -5.59 9.75
N ARG A 233 -8.83 -6.57 10.02
CA ARG A 233 -7.41 -6.50 9.70
C ARG A 233 -7.15 -6.91 8.26
N VAL A 234 -6.18 -6.24 7.65
CA VAL A 234 -5.61 -6.65 6.37
C VAL A 234 -4.87 -7.98 6.59
N SER A 235 -5.52 -9.09 6.23
CA SER A 235 -4.97 -10.45 6.37
C SER A 235 -3.94 -10.77 5.29
N SER A 236 -4.09 -10.17 4.11
CA SER A 236 -3.13 -10.21 3.01
C SER A 236 -3.34 -9.02 2.08
N GLU A 237 -2.26 -8.34 1.71
CA GLU A 237 -2.26 -7.37 0.61
C GLU A 237 -1.54 -8.01 -0.59
N THR A 238 -2.30 -8.52 -1.54
CA THR A 238 -1.76 -9.01 -2.82
C THR A 238 -1.80 -7.88 -3.84
N TYR A 239 -0.64 -7.51 -4.40
CA TYR A 239 -0.57 -6.64 -5.58
C TYR A 239 -0.78 -7.51 -6.83
N PRO A 240 -1.93 -7.41 -7.53
CA PRO A 240 -2.22 -8.26 -8.68
C PRO A 240 -1.37 -7.93 -9.91
N GLU A 241 -0.73 -6.76 -9.94
CA GLU A 241 -0.10 -6.23 -11.15
C GLU A 241 1.42 -6.06 -11.02
N ARG A 242 2.10 -6.21 -12.15
CA ARG A 242 3.53 -5.95 -12.32
C ARG A 242 3.79 -4.47 -12.00
N LYS A 243 4.76 -4.20 -11.13
CA LYS A 243 5.06 -2.84 -10.67
C LYS A 243 6.57 -2.63 -10.54
N ILE A 244 7.00 -1.41 -10.81
CA ILE A 244 8.33 -0.93 -10.46
C ILE A 244 8.21 0.29 -9.54
N ILE A 245 9.20 0.46 -8.67
CA ILE A 245 9.29 1.63 -7.79
C ILE A 245 10.64 2.28 -8.02
N LEU A 246 10.62 3.56 -8.38
CA LEU A 246 11.82 4.39 -8.47
C LEU A 246 12.07 5.03 -7.11
N HIS A 247 13.21 4.73 -6.51
CA HIS A 247 13.68 5.24 -5.23
C HIS A 247 14.76 6.28 -5.44
N SER A 248 14.60 7.47 -4.86
CA SER A 248 15.64 8.49 -4.77
C SER A 248 15.96 8.83 -3.32
N ASP A 249 17.24 8.84 -2.98
CA ASP A 249 17.74 9.21 -1.65
C ASP A 249 17.75 10.74 -1.43
N ALA A 250 17.56 11.52 -2.49
CA ALA A 250 17.55 12.98 -2.48
C ALA A 250 16.34 13.52 -3.28
N PRO A 251 15.93 14.79 -3.08
CA PRO A 251 14.88 15.37 -3.90
C PRO A 251 15.28 15.31 -5.38
N PRO A 252 14.44 14.74 -6.26
CA PRO A 252 14.77 14.64 -7.67
C PRO A 252 14.85 16.03 -8.29
N MET A 253 15.96 16.27 -8.99
CA MET A 253 16.12 17.48 -9.79
C MET A 253 15.61 17.21 -11.20
N ILE A 254 14.77 18.12 -11.69
CA ILE A 254 14.24 18.07 -13.05
C ILE A 254 15.07 19.05 -13.87
N GLY A 255 15.88 18.52 -14.76
CA GLY A 255 16.66 19.30 -15.70
C GLY A 255 15.87 19.66 -16.96
N PRO A 256 16.49 20.37 -17.91
CA PRO A 256 15.91 20.59 -19.24
C PRO A 256 15.56 19.27 -19.96
N ASP A 257 16.32 18.19 -19.69
CA ASP A 257 16.18 16.88 -20.33
C ASP A 257 15.28 15.91 -19.53
N GLY A 258 14.54 16.45 -18.55
CA GLY A 258 13.71 15.69 -17.61
C GLY A 258 14.44 15.27 -16.34
N VAL A 259 13.88 14.28 -15.64
CA VAL A 259 14.46 13.77 -14.39
C VAL A 259 15.69 12.89 -14.67
N ASP A 260 16.78 13.15 -13.97
CA ASP A 260 17.98 12.31 -14.02
C ASP A 260 17.75 11.01 -13.24
N LEU A 261 17.44 9.93 -13.97
CA LEU A 261 17.20 8.61 -13.40
C LEU A 261 18.48 7.88 -12.95
N SER A 262 19.67 8.35 -13.32
CA SER A 262 20.93 7.67 -12.96
C SER A 262 21.18 7.59 -11.45
N LYS A 263 20.55 8.49 -10.68
CA LYS A 263 20.62 8.55 -9.22
C LYS A 263 19.54 7.73 -8.52
N PHE A 264 18.66 7.08 -9.28
CA PHE A 264 17.58 6.28 -8.76
C PHE A 264 17.96 4.81 -8.65
N LYS A 265 17.33 4.15 -7.67
CA LYS A 265 17.27 2.70 -7.58
C LYS A 265 15.89 2.22 -8.01
N ILE A 266 15.84 1.12 -8.72
CA ILE A 266 14.62 0.43 -9.10
C ILE A 266 14.37 -0.74 -8.17
N GLU A 267 13.16 -0.81 -7.65
CA GLU A 267 12.62 -2.00 -6.99
C GLU A 267 11.62 -2.70 -7.89
N MET A 268 11.76 -4.01 -8.03
CA MET A 268 10.90 -4.89 -8.82
C MET A 268 9.84 -5.56 -7.94
N VAL A 269 8.57 -5.20 -8.10
CA VAL A 269 7.45 -5.68 -7.27
C VAL A 269 6.50 -6.57 -8.09
N GLY A 270 6.14 -7.74 -7.56
CA GLY A 270 5.32 -8.71 -8.28
C GLY A 270 6.07 -9.41 -9.41
N ASN A 271 5.38 -9.72 -10.52
CA ASN A 271 5.91 -10.49 -11.66
C ASN A 271 6.62 -9.62 -12.72
N SER A 272 7.19 -8.48 -12.32
CA SER A 272 7.75 -7.47 -13.24
C SER A 272 8.93 -7.97 -14.06
N PHE A 273 9.72 -8.91 -13.53
CA PHE A 273 10.90 -9.47 -14.21
C PHE A 273 10.57 -10.01 -15.62
N GLN A 274 9.43 -10.68 -15.77
CA GLN A 274 8.98 -11.24 -17.05
C GLN A 274 8.82 -10.18 -18.15
N VAL A 275 8.46 -8.95 -17.78
CA VAL A 275 8.25 -7.85 -18.74
C VAL A 275 9.56 -7.40 -19.37
N PHE A 276 10.64 -7.40 -18.59
CA PHE A 276 11.92 -6.84 -19.00
C PHE A 276 12.87 -7.89 -19.61
N GLY A 277 12.41 -9.14 -19.75
CA GLY A 277 13.14 -10.18 -20.47
C GLY A 277 14.34 -10.77 -19.73
N PHE A 278 14.43 -10.60 -18.40
CA PHE A 278 15.50 -11.19 -17.58
C PHE A 278 14.93 -12.00 -16.39
N PRO A 279 15.66 -13.03 -15.90
CA PRO A 279 15.15 -13.98 -14.91
C PRO A 279 14.86 -13.33 -13.55
N GLU A 280 13.94 -13.93 -12.80
CA GLU A 280 13.62 -13.48 -11.43
C GLU A 280 14.78 -13.74 -10.48
N GLU A 281 15.11 -12.72 -9.69
CA GLU A 281 16.21 -12.77 -8.72
C GLU A 281 15.72 -12.52 -7.29
N LYS A 282 16.46 -13.06 -6.31
CA LYS A 282 16.21 -12.80 -4.89
C LYS A 282 16.39 -11.32 -4.54
N ASN A 283 17.38 -10.67 -5.15
CA ASN A 283 17.54 -9.23 -5.03
C ASN A 283 16.60 -8.53 -6.02
N ARG A 284 15.71 -7.69 -5.50
CA ARG A 284 14.73 -6.94 -6.28
C ARG A 284 15.14 -5.48 -6.48
N PHE A 285 16.27 -5.05 -5.93
CA PHE A 285 16.80 -3.70 -6.02
C PHE A 285 17.97 -3.61 -7.00
N PHE A 286 17.87 -2.70 -7.95
CA PHE A 286 18.87 -2.45 -8.98
C PHE A 286 19.18 -0.97 -9.09
N ASP A 287 20.44 -0.59 -9.25
CA ASP A 287 20.76 0.76 -9.70
C ASP A 287 20.26 0.95 -11.14
N TRP A 288 19.82 2.16 -11.50
CA TRP A 288 19.22 2.44 -12.81
C TRP A 288 20.05 1.92 -14.00
N ASN A 289 21.36 2.19 -14.01
CA ASN A 289 22.25 1.73 -15.09
C ASN A 289 22.36 0.21 -15.14
N ALA A 290 22.38 -0.45 -13.98
CA ALA A 290 22.42 -1.91 -13.91
C ALA A 290 21.11 -2.53 -14.42
N PHE A 291 19.97 -1.87 -14.16
CA PHE A 291 18.66 -2.28 -14.67
C PHE A 291 18.58 -2.16 -16.19
N ILE A 292 18.96 -1.01 -16.77
CA ILE A 292 18.92 -0.80 -18.22
C ILE A 292 19.86 -1.76 -18.97
N ASN A 293 21.07 -1.99 -18.45
CA ASN A 293 22.05 -2.88 -19.08
C ASN A 293 21.64 -4.37 -19.08
N ARG A 294 20.68 -4.75 -18.23
CA ARG A 294 20.14 -6.12 -18.19
C ARG A 294 19.00 -6.34 -19.18
N MET A 295 18.42 -5.28 -19.72
CA MET A 295 17.39 -5.40 -20.74
C MET A 295 17.98 -5.78 -22.10
N PRO A 296 17.21 -6.42 -22.98
CA PRO A 296 17.56 -6.54 -24.39
C PRO A 296 17.85 -5.17 -25.01
N ALA A 297 18.91 -5.07 -25.83
CA ALA A 297 19.35 -3.82 -26.45
C ALA A 297 18.27 -3.14 -27.31
N GLU A 298 17.37 -3.93 -27.89
CA GLU A 298 16.25 -3.47 -28.71
C GLU A 298 15.15 -2.77 -27.88
N MET A 299 15.07 -3.05 -26.58
CA MET A 299 14.06 -2.51 -25.67
C MET A 299 14.60 -1.41 -24.75
N SER A 300 15.89 -1.47 -24.42
CA SER A 300 16.51 -0.62 -23.40
C SER A 300 16.29 0.87 -23.66
N GLY A 301 16.41 1.33 -24.90
CA GLY A 301 16.21 2.74 -25.29
C GLY A 301 14.78 3.23 -25.06
N THR A 302 13.78 2.53 -25.62
CA THR A 302 12.37 2.92 -25.53
C THR A 302 11.85 2.85 -24.09
N TRP A 303 12.26 1.86 -23.31
CA TRP A 303 11.88 1.73 -21.90
C TRP A 303 12.56 2.77 -21.01
N ALA A 304 13.85 3.04 -21.23
CA ALA A 304 14.57 4.06 -20.48
C ALA A 304 13.96 5.46 -20.70
N GLU A 305 13.68 5.80 -21.96
CA GLU A 305 13.00 7.05 -22.32
C GLU A 305 11.60 7.11 -21.72
N GLY A 306 10.81 6.06 -21.90
CA GLY A 306 9.42 6.05 -21.46
C GLY A 306 9.24 6.18 -19.95
N ILE A 307 10.07 5.47 -19.16
CA ILE A 307 10.06 5.61 -17.70
C ILE A 307 10.51 7.02 -17.29
N ARG A 308 11.50 7.62 -17.99
CA ARG A 308 11.95 8.99 -17.73
C ARG A 308 10.89 10.02 -18.02
N THR A 309 10.18 9.92 -19.15
CA THR A 309 9.05 10.81 -19.48
C THR A 309 7.95 10.70 -18.41
N LEU A 310 7.56 9.48 -18.03
CA LEU A 310 6.55 9.25 -16.98
C LEU A 310 6.94 9.84 -15.63
N ALA A 311 8.17 9.59 -15.19
CA ALA A 311 8.68 10.12 -13.93
C ALA A 311 8.77 11.65 -13.96
N THR A 312 9.20 12.23 -15.08
CA THR A 312 9.26 13.68 -15.28
C THR A 312 7.88 14.31 -15.17
N ASN A 313 6.89 13.79 -15.91
CA ASN A 313 5.52 14.28 -15.88
C ASN A 313 4.91 14.18 -14.48
N ALA A 314 5.10 13.04 -13.80
CA ALA A 314 4.57 12.85 -12.46
C ALA A 314 5.17 13.81 -11.42
N LEU A 315 6.46 14.12 -11.52
CA LEU A 315 7.14 15.08 -10.64
C LEU A 315 6.74 16.53 -10.94
N GLN A 316 6.47 16.85 -12.21
CA GLN A 316 5.97 18.17 -12.63
C GLN A 316 4.47 18.36 -12.42
N ARG A 317 3.74 17.31 -12.02
CA ARG A 317 2.26 17.29 -11.93
C ARG A 317 1.57 17.54 -13.28
N GLY A 318 2.13 16.97 -14.35
CA GLY A 318 1.48 16.97 -15.67
C GLY A 318 0.22 16.11 -15.69
N ASP A 319 -0.69 16.41 -16.62
CA ASP A 319 -1.98 15.71 -16.77
C ASP A 319 -1.83 14.29 -17.35
N GLU A 320 -0.75 14.03 -18.09
CA GLU A 320 -0.46 12.71 -18.67
C GLU A 320 0.36 11.85 -17.71
N ASN A 321 -0.29 10.86 -17.09
CA ASN A 321 0.32 9.95 -16.12
C ASN A 321 0.52 8.52 -16.65
N TYR A 322 0.34 8.29 -17.96
CA TYR A 322 0.49 6.98 -18.58
C TYR A 322 1.25 7.05 -19.90
N LEU A 323 1.87 5.93 -20.27
CA LEU A 323 2.61 5.72 -21.51
C LEU A 323 2.43 4.27 -21.96
N VAL A 324 2.38 4.03 -23.27
CA VAL A 324 2.40 2.68 -23.83
C VAL A 324 3.80 2.38 -24.34
N VAL A 325 4.33 1.21 -23.98
CA VAL A 325 5.63 0.72 -24.45
C VAL A 325 5.44 -0.68 -25.03
N ALA A 326 5.98 -0.91 -26.23
CA ALA A 326 5.97 -2.19 -26.92
C ALA A 326 7.29 -2.94 -26.73
N THR A 327 7.25 -4.27 -26.77
CA THR A 327 8.43 -5.14 -26.83
C THR A 327 8.97 -5.22 -28.26
N SER A 328 10.25 -5.52 -28.42
CA SER A 328 10.95 -5.40 -29.72
C SER A 328 10.46 -6.34 -30.82
N LYS A 329 9.66 -7.37 -30.49
CA LYS A 329 9.01 -8.26 -31.44
C LYS A 329 7.53 -7.98 -31.69
N GLY A 330 6.96 -6.95 -31.07
CA GLY A 330 5.54 -6.59 -31.22
C GLY A 330 4.55 -7.48 -30.46
N ASP A 331 4.96 -8.68 -30.02
CA ASP A 331 4.10 -9.65 -29.36
C ASP A 331 3.44 -9.11 -28.08
N ASP A 332 4.17 -8.34 -27.26
CA ASP A 332 3.67 -7.80 -25.98
C ASP A 332 3.80 -6.27 -25.87
N ALA A 333 2.77 -5.62 -25.34
CA ALA A 333 2.74 -4.18 -25.07
C ALA A 333 2.11 -3.94 -23.73
N TYR A 334 2.63 -2.88 -23.12
CA TYR A 334 2.46 -2.58 -21.74
C TYR A 334 2.03 -1.13 -21.61
N ARG A 335 0.91 -0.91 -20.93
CA ARG A 335 0.55 0.40 -20.43
C ARG A 335 1.24 0.60 -19.09
N LEU A 336 2.16 1.56 -19.05
CA LEU A 336 2.78 2.03 -17.84
C LEU A 336 1.98 3.22 -17.32
N PHE A 337 1.74 3.31 -16.02
CA PHE A 337 1.16 4.52 -15.44
C PHE A 337 1.67 4.77 -14.03
N VAL A 338 1.81 6.05 -13.67
CA VAL A 338 2.21 6.45 -12.33
C VAL A 338 0.98 6.48 -11.43
N SER A 339 0.94 5.59 -10.43
CA SER A 339 -0.20 5.52 -9.51
C SER A 339 -0.05 6.45 -8.31
N ARG A 340 1.18 6.65 -7.83
CA ARG A 340 1.47 7.55 -6.72
C ARG A 340 2.93 8.01 -6.72
N VAL A 341 3.15 9.23 -6.24
CA VAL A 341 4.46 9.77 -5.88
C VAL A 341 4.46 10.03 -4.38
N VAL A 342 5.39 9.42 -3.64
CA VAL A 342 5.54 9.62 -2.20
C VAL A 342 6.79 10.45 -1.98
N THR A 343 6.67 11.56 -1.25
CA THR A 343 7.83 12.35 -0.81
C THR A 343 7.86 12.35 0.70
N TYR A 344 8.93 11.79 1.26
CA TYR A 344 9.14 11.69 2.69
C TYR A 344 9.65 13.00 3.27
N VAL A 345 9.50 13.19 4.58
CA VAL A 345 10.06 14.36 5.30
C VAL A 345 11.58 14.45 5.11
N SER A 346 12.25 13.30 5.01
CA SER A 346 13.68 13.16 4.68
C SER A 346 14.04 13.63 3.27
N LYS A 347 13.06 14.08 2.48
CA LYS A 347 13.18 14.45 1.05
C LYS A 347 13.50 13.28 0.12
N LYS A 348 13.45 12.05 0.63
CA LYS A 348 13.43 10.86 -0.22
C LYS A 348 12.14 10.84 -1.04
N THR A 349 12.22 10.35 -2.27
CA THR A 349 11.08 10.28 -3.17
C THR A 349 10.94 8.87 -3.73
N GLU A 350 9.71 8.36 -3.72
CA GLU A 350 9.32 7.11 -4.36
C GLU A 350 8.30 7.40 -5.47
N ILE A 351 8.54 6.86 -6.66
CA ILE A 351 7.59 6.95 -7.79
C ILE A 351 7.14 5.52 -8.11
N HIS A 352 5.85 5.27 -7.97
CA HIS A 352 5.28 3.95 -8.20
C HIS A 352 4.66 3.87 -9.59
N ILE A 353 5.16 2.95 -10.40
CA ILE A 353 4.74 2.76 -11.79
C ILE A 353 4.18 1.35 -11.93
N TYR A 354 2.90 1.26 -12.32
CA TYR A 354 2.27 -0.01 -12.67
C TYR A 354 2.48 -0.33 -14.14
N ILE A 355 2.52 -1.62 -14.45
CA ILE A 355 2.78 -2.16 -15.78
C ILE A 355 1.66 -3.16 -16.11
N VAL A 356 0.77 -2.76 -17.02
CA VAL A 356 -0.40 -3.55 -17.41
C VAL A 356 -0.22 -4.07 -18.82
N LYS A 357 -0.32 -5.39 -19.01
CA LYS A 357 -0.32 -6.00 -20.34
C LYS A 357 -1.61 -5.60 -21.06
N MET A 358 -1.51 -5.05 -22.26
CA MET A 358 -2.67 -4.77 -23.09
C MET A 358 -3.15 -6.08 -23.72
N ILE A 359 -4.41 -6.46 -23.42
CA ILE A 359 -5.08 -7.64 -23.98
C ILE A 359 -6.23 -7.16 -24.86
N VAL A 360 -6.26 -7.61 -26.11
CA VAL A 360 -7.37 -7.35 -27.03
C VAL A 360 -8.51 -8.32 -26.73
N ARG A 361 -9.73 -7.78 -26.67
CA ARG A 361 -10.98 -8.57 -26.53
C ARG A 361 -11.80 -8.43 -27.80
N HIS A 362 -12.24 -9.54 -28.37
CA HIS A 362 -13.23 -9.55 -29.45
C HIS A 362 -14.64 -9.59 -28.83
N TYR A 363 -15.58 -8.82 -29.40
CA TYR A 363 -16.98 -8.78 -28.96
C TYR A 363 -17.89 -9.17 -30.12
N GLY A 364 -18.69 -10.23 -29.96
CA GLY A 364 -19.62 -10.70 -31.01
C GLY A 364 -18.96 -11.62 -32.03
N ASP A 365 -19.37 -11.52 -33.30
CA ASP A 365 -18.82 -12.31 -34.40
C ASP A 365 -17.33 -11.95 -34.63
N PRO A 366 -16.42 -12.95 -34.64
CA PRO A 366 -14.98 -12.71 -34.78
C PRO A 366 -14.61 -12.02 -36.09
N LEU A 367 -15.19 -12.42 -37.23
CA LEU A 367 -14.83 -11.85 -38.54
C LEU A 367 -15.24 -10.39 -38.63
N THR A 368 -16.47 -10.08 -38.24
CA THR A 368 -17.01 -8.71 -38.19
C THR A 368 -16.16 -7.81 -37.30
N SER A 369 -15.75 -8.31 -36.13
CA SER A 369 -14.86 -7.58 -35.22
C SER A 369 -13.51 -7.27 -35.85
N ARG A 370 -12.90 -8.26 -36.52
CA ARG A 370 -11.60 -8.08 -37.21
C ARG A 370 -11.70 -7.12 -38.39
N LEU A 371 -12.77 -7.17 -39.19
CA LEU A 371 -13.00 -6.23 -40.29
C LEU A 371 -13.18 -4.80 -39.78
N LEU A 372 -13.89 -4.61 -38.67
CA LEU A 372 -13.98 -3.30 -38.02
C LEU A 372 -12.61 -2.80 -37.55
N SER A 373 -11.81 -3.67 -36.93
CA SER A 373 -10.44 -3.35 -36.53
C SER A 373 -9.55 -3.02 -37.72
N ALA A 374 -9.70 -3.71 -38.87
CA ALA A 374 -8.98 -3.39 -40.09
C ALA A 374 -9.25 -1.95 -40.57
N ILE A 375 -10.51 -1.50 -40.49
CA ILE A 375 -10.89 -0.12 -40.81
C ILE A 375 -10.28 0.84 -39.79
N ASN A 376 -10.40 0.54 -38.49
CA ASN A 376 -9.88 1.38 -37.42
C ASN A 376 -8.38 1.64 -37.59
N ILE A 377 -7.59 0.58 -37.78
CA ILE A 377 -6.14 0.63 -37.97
C ILE A 377 -5.76 1.40 -39.23
N GLY A 378 -6.49 1.19 -40.34
CA GLY A 378 -6.29 1.94 -41.57
C GLY A 378 -6.50 3.43 -41.37
N LEU A 379 -7.58 3.82 -40.68
CA LEU A 379 -7.89 5.22 -40.38
C LEU A 379 -6.92 5.83 -39.36
N GLU A 380 -6.54 5.10 -38.32
CA GLU A 380 -5.60 5.56 -37.30
C GLU A 380 -4.23 5.87 -37.93
N PHE A 381 -3.69 4.94 -38.73
CA PHE A 381 -2.46 5.17 -39.48
C PHE A 381 -2.58 6.43 -40.36
N ARG A 382 -3.72 6.58 -41.02
CA ARG A 382 -3.98 7.76 -41.85
C ARG A 382 -3.96 9.05 -41.03
N PHE A 383 -4.66 9.11 -39.90
CA PHE A 383 -4.71 10.28 -39.01
C PHE A 383 -3.34 10.65 -38.44
N LEU A 384 -2.52 9.65 -38.11
CA LEU A 384 -1.21 9.89 -37.50
C LEU A 384 -0.11 10.25 -38.50
N PHE A 385 -0.15 9.71 -39.71
CA PHE A 385 0.97 9.79 -40.68
C PHE A 385 0.63 10.46 -42.02
N LEU A 386 -0.61 10.34 -42.51
CA LEU A 386 -0.92 10.64 -43.91
C LEU A 386 -1.69 11.94 -44.11
N GLU A 387 -2.59 12.33 -43.21
CA GLU A 387 -3.40 13.54 -43.40
C GLU A 387 -2.60 14.84 -43.26
N ARG A 388 -3.14 15.93 -43.80
CA ARG A 388 -2.46 17.25 -43.80
C ARG A 388 -2.15 17.75 -42.40
N SER A 389 -3.03 17.47 -41.44
CA SER A 389 -2.89 17.85 -40.03
C SER A 389 -2.14 16.82 -39.18
N SER A 390 -1.71 15.70 -39.77
CA SER A 390 -1.06 14.60 -39.03
C SER A 390 0.19 15.06 -38.27
N GLN A 391 0.34 14.54 -37.06
CA GLN A 391 1.45 14.86 -36.17
C GLN A 391 2.81 14.35 -36.69
N TYR A 392 2.82 13.28 -37.48
CA TYR A 392 4.05 12.66 -37.99
C TYR A 392 4.31 12.90 -39.47
N ARG A 393 3.75 13.97 -40.05
CA ARG A 393 4.13 14.38 -41.40
C ARG A 393 5.60 14.81 -41.46
N PRO A 394 6.33 14.52 -42.56
CA PRO A 394 7.69 15.02 -42.77
C PRO A 394 7.84 16.53 -42.57
N ALA A 395 6.83 17.32 -42.96
CA ALA A 395 6.82 18.78 -42.76
C ALA A 395 6.93 19.22 -41.29
N ARG A 396 6.53 18.36 -40.33
CA ARG A 396 6.69 18.60 -38.88
C ARG A 396 8.14 18.43 -38.42
N PHE A 397 9.01 17.93 -39.29
CA PHE A 397 10.44 17.76 -39.05
C PHE A 397 11.27 18.70 -39.93
N ASP A 398 10.66 19.64 -40.66
CA ASP A 398 11.37 20.57 -41.56
C ASP A 398 11.73 21.92 -40.89
N PHE A 399 11.84 21.97 -39.55
CA PHE A 399 12.22 23.19 -38.84
C PHE A 399 13.73 23.44 -38.93
N PRO A 400 14.16 24.72 -39.08
CA PRO A 400 15.59 25.06 -39.11
C PRO A 400 16.22 24.85 -37.73
N LEU A 401 17.52 24.49 -37.73
CA LEU A 401 18.29 24.26 -36.51
C LEU A 401 18.18 25.48 -35.58
N ALA A 402 17.68 25.25 -34.36
CA ALA A 402 17.67 26.25 -33.31
C ALA A 402 19.12 26.60 -32.91
N PRO A 403 19.36 27.79 -32.33
CA PRO A 403 20.71 28.16 -31.86
C PRO A 403 21.26 27.22 -30.78
N ASP A 404 20.37 26.46 -30.13
CA ASP A 404 20.66 25.50 -29.07
C ASP A 404 20.38 24.08 -29.59
N THR A 405 21.40 23.46 -30.17
CA THR A 405 21.34 22.10 -30.75
C THR A 405 20.91 21.05 -29.74
N SER A 406 21.19 21.25 -28.44
CA SER A 406 20.83 20.29 -27.39
C SER A 406 19.32 20.22 -27.21
N LYS A 407 18.66 21.37 -27.01
CA LYS A 407 17.21 21.41 -26.81
C LYS A 407 16.44 20.92 -28.03
N GLU A 408 16.93 21.21 -29.21
CA GLU A 408 16.33 20.71 -30.44
C GLU A 408 16.48 19.19 -30.58
N MET A 409 17.67 18.67 -30.26
CA MET A 409 17.92 17.22 -30.23
C MET A 409 16.92 16.53 -29.30
N ASP A 410 16.68 17.05 -28.11
CA ASP A 410 15.73 16.46 -27.15
C ASP A 410 14.29 16.49 -27.69
N ALA A 411 13.87 17.61 -28.29
CA ALA A 411 12.55 17.73 -28.91
C ALA A 411 12.36 16.71 -30.05
N TRP A 412 13.39 16.55 -30.90
CA TRP A 412 13.39 15.56 -31.97
C TRP A 412 13.37 14.13 -31.43
N LYS A 413 14.20 13.80 -30.44
CA LYS A 413 14.24 12.46 -29.85
C LYS A 413 12.93 12.10 -29.19
N SER A 414 12.29 13.05 -28.50
CA SER A 414 10.94 12.89 -27.95
C SER A 414 9.92 12.63 -29.05
N ALA A 415 9.87 13.47 -30.09
CA ALA A 415 8.94 13.31 -31.21
C ALA A 415 9.13 11.99 -31.97
N VAL A 416 10.38 11.58 -32.22
CA VAL A 416 10.71 10.31 -32.88
C VAL A 416 10.34 9.13 -32.00
N THR A 417 10.56 9.21 -30.69
CA THR A 417 10.14 8.16 -29.74
C THR A 417 8.62 7.99 -29.76
N GLN A 418 7.86 9.08 -29.73
CA GLN A 418 6.40 9.03 -29.83
C GLN A 418 5.94 8.46 -31.17
N LEU A 419 6.58 8.87 -32.27
CA LEU A 419 6.31 8.34 -33.61
C LEU A 419 6.48 6.83 -33.68
N LEU A 420 7.63 6.32 -33.23
CA LEU A 420 7.89 4.88 -33.21
C LEU A 420 6.95 4.13 -32.27
N SER A 421 6.60 4.74 -31.12
CA SER A 421 5.65 4.15 -30.17
C SER A 421 4.27 3.96 -30.81
N HIS A 422 3.71 5.01 -31.43
CA HIS A 422 2.42 4.90 -32.10
C HIS A 422 2.46 3.98 -33.32
N MET A 423 3.56 3.95 -34.08
CA MET A 423 3.73 3.00 -35.17
C MET A 423 3.67 1.55 -34.69
N ASN A 424 4.42 1.24 -33.62
CA ASN A 424 4.43 -0.09 -33.02
C ASN A 424 3.07 -0.46 -32.42
N MET A 425 2.34 0.52 -31.87
CA MET A 425 0.99 0.31 -31.34
C MET A 425 0.02 -0.12 -32.45
N ILE A 426 0.01 0.59 -33.59
CA ILE A 426 -0.83 0.25 -34.74
C ILE A 426 -0.48 -1.15 -35.29
N LEU A 427 0.82 -1.44 -35.46
CA LEU A 427 1.28 -2.73 -35.95
C LEU A 427 0.87 -3.88 -35.03
N ARG A 428 0.99 -3.66 -33.73
CA ARG A 428 0.52 -4.60 -32.73
C ARG A 428 -0.97 -4.79 -32.82
N GLU A 429 -1.77 -3.71 -32.85
CA GLU A 429 -3.22 -3.84 -32.91
C GLU A 429 -3.62 -4.68 -34.14
N ALA A 430 -2.91 -4.53 -35.26
CA ALA A 430 -3.12 -5.36 -36.45
C ALA A 430 -2.80 -6.84 -36.21
N GLN A 431 -1.72 -7.13 -35.46
CA GLN A 431 -1.31 -8.50 -35.11
C GLN A 431 -2.27 -9.13 -34.08
N ASP A 432 -2.61 -8.42 -33.01
CA ASP A 432 -3.53 -8.86 -31.96
C ASP A 432 -4.95 -9.11 -32.52
N GLN A 433 -5.33 -8.37 -33.57
CA GLN A 433 -6.60 -8.56 -34.28
C GLN A 433 -6.49 -9.58 -35.42
N HIS A 434 -5.34 -10.25 -35.58
CA HIS A 434 -5.13 -11.29 -36.58
C HIS A 434 -5.45 -10.83 -38.01
N LEU A 435 -5.14 -9.57 -38.34
CA LEU A 435 -5.50 -8.99 -39.64
C LEU A 435 -4.68 -9.53 -40.81
N MET A 436 -3.61 -10.25 -40.50
CA MET A 436 -2.74 -10.92 -41.48
C MET A 436 -3.17 -12.37 -41.74
N ASP A 437 -4.21 -12.87 -41.07
CA ASP A 437 -4.75 -14.20 -41.33
C ASP A 437 -5.32 -14.27 -42.75
N ALA A 438 -5.17 -15.45 -43.38
CA ALA A 438 -5.53 -15.64 -44.78
C ALA A 438 -7.03 -15.41 -45.05
N ASP A 439 -7.91 -15.78 -44.11
CA ASP A 439 -9.35 -15.60 -44.22
C ASP A 439 -9.77 -14.12 -44.23
N VAL A 440 -9.18 -13.31 -43.35
CA VAL A 440 -9.42 -11.85 -43.30
C VAL A 440 -8.89 -11.19 -44.57
N LEU A 441 -7.68 -11.56 -45.00
CA LEU A 441 -7.08 -11.02 -46.22
C LEU A 441 -7.87 -11.41 -47.46
N ASP A 442 -8.34 -12.65 -47.57
CA ASP A 442 -9.19 -13.11 -48.68
C ASP A 442 -10.52 -12.35 -48.71
N LYS A 443 -11.10 -12.04 -47.54
CA LYS A 443 -12.32 -11.23 -47.44
C LYS A 443 -12.11 -9.78 -47.87
N ILE A 444 -10.98 -9.15 -47.49
CA ILE A 444 -10.67 -7.76 -47.86
C ILE A 444 -10.26 -7.66 -49.35
N TRP A 445 -9.46 -8.59 -49.84
CA TRP A 445 -8.82 -8.47 -51.15
C TRP A 445 -9.51 -9.26 -52.26
N GLY A 446 -10.40 -10.19 -51.90
CA GLY A 446 -11.08 -11.08 -52.83
C GLY A 446 -10.18 -12.18 -53.39
N VAL A 447 -10.80 -13.14 -54.07
CA VAL A 447 -10.11 -14.26 -54.72
C VAL A 447 -9.09 -13.73 -55.74
N GLY A 448 -7.81 -14.04 -55.52
CA GLY A 448 -6.70 -13.60 -56.38
C GLY A 448 -5.98 -12.32 -55.92
N GLY A 449 -6.36 -11.72 -54.80
CA GLY A 449 -5.68 -10.55 -54.23
C GLY A 449 -4.30 -10.82 -53.62
N GLY A 450 -3.98 -12.08 -53.30
CA GLY A 450 -2.74 -12.47 -52.62
C GLY A 450 -1.42 -11.93 -53.19
N PRO A 451 -1.18 -11.95 -54.52
CA PRO A 451 0.02 -11.35 -55.11
C PRO A 451 0.16 -9.85 -54.83
N ARG A 452 -0.95 -9.11 -54.86
CA ARG A 452 -0.98 -7.67 -54.58
C ARG A 452 -0.66 -7.39 -53.10
N VAL A 453 -1.26 -8.16 -52.19
CA VAL A 453 -0.97 -8.07 -50.76
C VAL A 453 0.51 -8.33 -50.47
N ARG A 454 1.09 -9.39 -51.04
CA ARG A 454 2.53 -9.69 -50.88
C ARG A 454 3.43 -8.57 -51.38
N GLN A 455 3.09 -7.96 -52.52
CA GLN A 455 3.83 -6.81 -53.07
C GLN A 455 3.77 -5.62 -52.11
N MET A 456 2.58 -5.31 -51.56
CA MET A 456 2.39 -4.20 -50.62
C MET A 456 3.13 -4.45 -49.31
N MET A 457 3.06 -5.67 -48.76
CA MET A 457 3.77 -6.05 -47.54
C MET A 457 5.29 -5.93 -47.71
N ALA A 458 5.83 -6.36 -48.85
CA ALA A 458 7.27 -6.24 -49.12
C ALA A 458 7.72 -4.77 -49.22
N ALA A 459 6.93 -3.93 -49.88
CA ALA A 459 7.22 -2.50 -50.01
C ALA A 459 7.08 -1.75 -48.67
N TRP A 460 6.05 -2.08 -47.88
CA TRP A 460 5.89 -1.61 -46.49
C TRP A 460 7.09 -1.98 -45.63
N GLU A 461 7.48 -3.25 -45.61
CA GLU A 461 8.54 -3.73 -44.73
C GLU A 461 9.90 -3.10 -45.07
N SER A 462 10.18 -2.90 -46.35
CA SER A 462 11.36 -2.17 -46.81
C SER A 462 11.38 -0.73 -46.30
N ALA A 463 10.28 0.01 -46.48
CA ALA A 463 10.19 1.41 -46.04
C ALA A 463 10.22 1.54 -44.50
N ARG A 464 9.53 0.64 -43.79
CA ARG A 464 9.52 0.56 -42.33
C ARG A 464 10.93 0.32 -41.79
N THR A 465 11.64 -0.67 -42.33
CA THR A 465 13.00 -1.00 -41.89
C THR A 465 13.94 0.19 -42.02
N LYS A 466 13.90 0.90 -43.16
CA LYS A 466 14.70 2.12 -43.37
C LYS A 466 14.39 3.19 -42.33
N LEU A 467 13.11 3.45 -42.04
CA LEU A 467 12.71 4.43 -41.03
C LEU A 467 13.21 4.04 -39.63
N PHE A 468 13.04 2.78 -39.23
CA PHE A 468 13.45 2.31 -37.90
C PHE A 468 14.97 2.41 -37.71
N VAL A 469 15.75 2.04 -38.73
CA VAL A 469 17.22 2.17 -38.69
C VAL A 469 17.63 3.63 -38.55
N ALA A 470 17.07 4.52 -39.37
CA ALA A 470 17.39 5.95 -39.30
C ALA A 470 16.95 6.58 -37.97
N ALA A 471 15.79 6.17 -37.44
CA ALA A 471 15.29 6.63 -36.15
C ALA A 471 16.18 6.17 -34.99
N GLN A 472 16.64 4.92 -34.99
CA GLN A 472 17.56 4.41 -33.97
C GLN A 472 18.90 5.16 -33.97
N GLN A 473 19.45 5.46 -35.16
CA GLN A 473 20.66 6.26 -35.30
C GLN A 473 20.47 7.67 -34.72
N LEU A 474 19.33 8.32 -35.00
CA LEU A 474 19.00 9.62 -34.45
C LEU A 474 18.79 9.59 -32.92
N LEU A 475 18.14 8.56 -32.39
CA LEU A 475 17.94 8.42 -30.94
C LEU A 475 19.26 8.17 -30.20
N ALA A 476 20.20 7.46 -30.83
CA ALA A 476 21.53 7.17 -30.30
C ALA A 476 22.54 8.31 -30.49
N SER A 477 22.26 9.31 -31.33
CA SER A 477 23.20 10.39 -31.63
C SER A 477 23.43 11.32 -30.43
N ASN A 478 24.58 11.95 -30.40
CA ASN A 478 24.94 12.99 -29.44
C ASN A 478 24.83 14.37 -30.12
N ALA A 479 25.09 15.46 -29.39
CA ALA A 479 24.97 16.81 -29.94
C ALA A 479 25.90 17.10 -31.14
N SER A 480 27.05 16.41 -31.28
CA SER A 480 27.96 16.61 -32.42
C SER A 480 27.49 15.91 -33.68
N ASP A 481 26.89 14.73 -33.53
CA ASP A 481 26.51 13.86 -34.64
C ASP A 481 25.04 14.07 -35.05
N PHE A 482 24.26 14.75 -34.20
CA PHE A 482 22.83 14.97 -34.41
C PHE A 482 22.48 15.60 -35.77
N PRO A 483 23.14 16.69 -36.23
CA PRO A 483 22.82 17.30 -37.53
C PRO A 483 22.94 16.33 -38.72
N ASP A 484 23.91 15.41 -38.67
CA ASP A 484 24.14 14.42 -39.73
C ASP A 484 23.10 13.30 -39.72
N THR A 485 22.42 13.06 -38.59
CA THR A 485 21.39 12.02 -38.44
C THR A 485 19.97 12.49 -38.82
N GLN A 486 19.71 13.80 -38.89
CA GLN A 486 18.38 14.35 -39.19
C GLN A 486 17.93 14.10 -40.63
N GLU A 487 18.81 14.32 -41.62
CA GLU A 487 18.46 14.18 -43.03
C GLU A 487 18.15 12.73 -43.43
N PRO A 488 18.95 11.71 -43.04
CA PRO A 488 18.60 10.31 -43.27
C PRO A 488 17.22 9.93 -42.72
N PHE A 489 16.88 10.40 -41.51
CA PHE A 489 15.56 10.17 -40.91
C PHE A 489 14.45 10.82 -41.73
N ARG A 490 14.60 12.09 -42.14
CA ARG A 490 13.59 12.79 -42.96
C ARG A 490 13.36 12.11 -44.29
N ILE A 491 14.42 11.66 -44.96
CA ILE A 491 14.32 10.92 -46.22
C ILE A 491 13.53 9.63 -46.01
N ALA A 492 13.87 8.85 -44.98
CA ALA A 492 13.18 7.60 -44.67
C ALA A 492 11.69 7.82 -44.34
N LEU A 493 11.36 8.89 -43.60
CA LEU A 493 9.97 9.24 -43.26
C LEU A 493 9.17 9.67 -44.50
N ARG A 494 9.77 10.46 -45.41
CA ARG A 494 9.15 10.82 -46.70
C ARG A 494 8.92 9.60 -47.57
N GLU A 495 9.89 8.69 -47.64
CA GLU A 495 9.76 7.44 -48.39
C GLU A 495 8.64 6.56 -47.84
N LEU A 496 8.54 6.42 -46.51
CA LEU A 496 7.45 5.69 -45.86
C LEU A 496 6.10 6.30 -46.23
N GLN A 497 5.95 7.63 -46.12
CA GLN A 497 4.69 8.31 -46.42
C GLN A 497 4.28 8.12 -47.89
N ALA A 498 5.21 8.34 -48.83
CA ALA A 498 4.95 8.19 -50.26
C ALA A 498 4.56 6.74 -50.63
N THR A 499 5.21 5.77 -50.01
CA THR A 499 4.93 4.34 -50.21
C THR A 499 3.54 3.98 -49.69
N THR A 500 3.18 4.49 -48.51
CA THR A 500 2.00 4.03 -47.76
C THR A 500 0.71 4.79 -48.09
N GLU A 501 0.78 5.98 -48.68
CA GLU A 501 -0.41 6.78 -48.96
C GLU A 501 -1.41 6.06 -49.89
N SER A 502 -0.92 5.51 -51.00
CA SER A 502 -1.75 4.73 -51.92
C SER A 502 -2.18 3.39 -51.32
N MET A 503 -1.30 2.74 -50.57
CA MET A 503 -1.56 1.45 -49.93
C MET A 503 -2.66 1.55 -48.87
N ASN A 504 -2.56 2.54 -47.98
CA ASN A 504 -3.53 2.79 -46.93
C ASN A 504 -4.90 3.13 -47.51
N ARG A 505 -4.94 3.96 -48.57
CA ARG A 505 -6.19 4.28 -49.27
C ARG A 505 -6.84 3.04 -49.86
N GLU A 506 -6.07 2.20 -50.56
CA GLU A 506 -6.57 0.97 -51.17
C GLU A 506 -7.06 -0.01 -50.10
N TYR A 507 -6.25 -0.27 -49.07
CA TYR A 507 -6.59 -1.18 -47.97
C TYR A 507 -7.85 -0.74 -47.21
N THR A 508 -7.92 0.52 -46.80
CA THR A 508 -9.05 1.04 -46.01
C THR A 508 -10.35 1.00 -46.79
N LEU A 509 -10.31 1.33 -48.09
CA LEU A 509 -11.49 1.26 -48.96
C LEU A 509 -12.01 -0.18 -49.10
N ARG A 510 -11.09 -1.13 -49.30
CA ARG A 510 -11.45 -2.55 -49.41
C ARG A 510 -11.98 -3.13 -48.09
N ALA A 511 -11.39 -2.75 -46.95
CA ALA A 511 -11.89 -3.16 -45.65
C ALA A 511 -13.32 -2.62 -45.38
N LEU A 512 -13.59 -1.38 -45.78
CA LEU A 512 -14.94 -0.79 -45.74
C LEU A 512 -15.95 -1.54 -46.63
N GLN A 513 -15.52 -2.02 -47.80
CA GLN A 513 -16.38 -2.83 -48.67
C GLN A 513 -16.65 -4.20 -48.05
N ALA A 514 -15.59 -4.86 -47.55
CA ALA A 514 -15.71 -6.18 -46.91
C ALA A 514 -16.65 -6.18 -45.70
N ILE A 515 -16.63 -5.14 -44.86
CA ILE A 515 -17.56 -5.05 -43.73
C ILE A 515 -19.00 -4.80 -44.19
N ALA A 516 -19.20 -4.01 -45.25
CA ALA A 516 -20.53 -3.73 -45.78
C ALA A 516 -21.17 -5.02 -46.32
N GLU A 517 -20.41 -5.81 -47.07
CA GLU A 517 -20.85 -7.12 -47.58
C GLU A 517 -21.16 -8.11 -46.45
N GLU A 518 -20.36 -8.12 -45.38
CA GLU A 518 -20.60 -9.00 -44.23
C GLU A 518 -21.90 -8.64 -43.48
N VAL A 519 -22.15 -7.33 -43.32
CA VAL A 519 -23.38 -6.84 -42.67
C VAL A 519 -24.63 -7.13 -43.53
N GLU A 520 -24.53 -7.03 -44.85
CA GLU A 520 -25.63 -7.35 -45.76
C GLU A 520 -26.00 -8.85 -45.77
N GLN A 521 -25.05 -9.73 -45.48
CA GLN A 521 -25.26 -11.19 -45.47
C GLN A 521 -25.93 -11.72 -44.19
N LEU A 522 -26.10 -10.89 -43.16
CA LEU A 522 -26.78 -11.30 -41.92
C LEU A 522 -28.29 -11.49 -42.16
N PRO A 523 -28.85 -12.70 -42.00
CA PRO A 523 -30.28 -12.91 -42.17
C PRO A 523 -31.05 -12.12 -41.10
N PRO A 524 -32.25 -11.58 -41.41
CA PRO A 524 -33.06 -10.89 -40.42
C PRO A 524 -33.37 -11.85 -39.26
N GLN A 525 -33.05 -11.43 -38.03
CA GLN A 525 -33.30 -12.23 -36.84
C GLN A 525 -34.79 -12.60 -36.78
N THR A 526 -35.11 -13.86 -37.04
CA THR A 526 -36.44 -14.41 -36.77
C THR A 526 -36.71 -14.30 -35.28
N GLN A 527 -37.55 -13.35 -34.89
CA GLN A 527 -38.10 -13.26 -33.55
C GLN A 527 -38.76 -14.60 -33.21
N SER A 528 -38.17 -15.34 -32.28
CA SER A 528 -38.82 -16.51 -31.71
C SER A 528 -40.10 -16.04 -31.01
N PRO A 529 -41.28 -16.65 -31.27
CA PRO A 529 -42.50 -16.23 -30.63
C PRO A 529 -42.38 -16.39 -29.11
N PRO A 530 -43.02 -15.50 -28.32
CA PRO A 530 -42.93 -15.57 -26.88
C PRO A 530 -43.43 -16.92 -26.40
N ARG A 531 -42.60 -17.63 -25.63
CA ARG A 531 -43.05 -18.82 -24.89
C ARG A 531 -44.26 -18.41 -24.07
N ALA A 532 -45.41 -19.02 -24.37
CA ALA A 532 -46.63 -18.86 -23.61
C ALA A 532 -46.36 -19.19 -22.13
N ALA A 533 -46.86 -18.30 -21.27
CA ALA A 533 -46.71 -18.34 -19.81
C ALA A 533 -47.44 -19.53 -19.18
#